data_AF-A0A9R0AUU1-F1
#
_entry.id   AF-A0A9R0AUU1-F1
#
_cell.length_a   1.000
_cell.length_b   1.000
_cell.length_c   1.000
_cell.angle_alpha   90.00
_cell.angle_beta   90.00
_cell.angle_gamma   90.00
#
_symmetry.space_group_name_H-M   'P 1'
#
loop_
_entity.id
_entity.type
_entity.pdbx_description
1 polymer ?
#
loop_
_entity_poly.entity_id
_entity_poly.type
_entity_poly.pdbx_seq_one_letter_code
_entity_poly.pdbx_strand_id
1 'polypeptide(L)'
;MESLICRLLFFILIVHHVSSADQHTVFRSRQRANVLLLRSRRANAFLLEEILQGNLERECFEERCNKEEAREYFENDQKTNDFWTKYYDGDQCQSNP
;
A
#
# COMPACT_ATOMS: atom_id res chain seq x y z
N MET A 1 33.09 0.62 -39.76
CA MET A 1 33.41 0.94 -38.35
C MET A 1 32.13 1.22 -37.56
N GLU A 2 31.23 2.06 -38.07
CA GLU A 2 29.89 2.33 -37.50
C GLU A 2 29.07 1.09 -37.08
N SER A 3 29.00 0.05 -37.92
CA SER A 3 28.22 -1.16 -37.61
C SER A 3 28.76 -1.97 -36.43
N LEU A 4 30.08 -1.97 -36.23
CA LEU A 4 30.72 -2.69 -35.12
C LEU A 4 30.54 -1.93 -33.80
N ILE A 5 30.62 -0.60 -33.85
CA ILE A 5 30.37 0.28 -32.71
C ILE A 5 28.92 0.13 -32.24
N CYS A 6 27.94 0.17 -33.16
CA CYS A 6 26.54 -0.05 -32.81
C CYS A 6 26.30 -1.43 -32.17
N ARG A 7 26.92 -2.49 -32.70
CA ARG A 7 26.81 -3.84 -32.12
C ARG A 7 27.44 -3.92 -30.73
N LEU A 8 28.59 -3.28 -30.52
CA LEU A 8 29.26 -3.26 -29.23
C LEU A 8 28.44 -2.49 -28.19
N LEU A 9 27.89 -1.33 -28.57
CA LEU A 9 27.01 -0.54 -27.71
C LEU A 9 25.74 -1.32 -27.34
N PHE A 10 25.12 -2.02 -28.30
CA PHE A 10 23.96 -2.87 -28.03
C PHE A 10 24.29 -4.00 -27.07
N PHE A 11 25.45 -4.64 -27.24
CA PHE A 11 25.94 -5.68 -26.33
C PHE A 11 26.20 -5.15 -24.91
N ILE A 12 26.83 -3.97 -24.80
CA ILE A 12 27.10 -3.32 -23.50
C ILE A 12 25.78 -2.99 -22.78
N LEU A 13 24.79 -2.46 -23.50
CA LEU A 13 23.46 -2.20 -22.97
C LEU A 13 22.78 -3.49 -22.49
N ILE A 14 22.83 -4.56 -23.28
CA ILE A 14 22.28 -5.87 -22.90
C ILE A 14 22.96 -6.43 -21.65
N VAL A 15 24.30 -6.37 -21.57
CA VAL A 15 25.05 -6.89 -20.41
C VAL A 15 24.75 -6.10 -19.13
N HIS A 16 24.59 -4.77 -19.24
CA HIS A 16 24.14 -3.94 -18.11
C HIS A 16 22.73 -4.31 -17.65
N HIS A 17 21.79 -4.51 -18.57
CA HIS A 17 20.42 -4.94 -18.24
C HIS A 17 20.39 -6.32 -17.55
N VAL A 18 21.18 -7.28 -18.05
CA VAL A 18 21.25 -8.64 -17.47
C VAL A 18 21.90 -8.62 -16.08
N SER A 19 22.88 -7.74 -15.83
CA SER A 19 23.55 -7.62 -14.52
C SER A 19 22.69 -6.90 -13.46
N SER A 20 21.64 -6.19 -13.87
CA SER A 20 20.66 -5.57 -12.98
C SER A 20 19.47 -6.47 -12.62
N ALA A 21 19.49 -7.74 -13.04
CA ALA A 21 18.54 -8.75 -12.58
C ALA A 21 18.83 -9.12 -11.11
N ASP A 22 18.48 -8.20 -10.22
CA ASP A 22 18.45 -8.38 -8.77
C ASP A 22 17.65 -9.65 -8.44
N GLN A 23 18.14 -10.46 -7.49
CA GLN A 23 17.49 -11.70 -7.04
C GLN A 23 15.99 -11.45 -6.84
N HIS A 24 15.19 -12.06 -7.71
CA HIS A 24 13.77 -11.77 -7.87
C HIS A 24 12.96 -12.31 -6.67
N THR A 25 12.99 -11.62 -5.53
CA THR A 25 11.89 -11.68 -4.59
C THR A 25 10.73 -10.92 -5.24
N VAL A 26 9.75 -11.66 -5.77
CA VAL A 26 8.55 -11.08 -6.42
C VAL A 26 7.82 -10.10 -5.49
N PHE A 27 8.01 -10.25 -4.17
CA PHE A 27 7.51 -9.33 -3.14
C PHE A 27 8.64 -8.48 -2.57
N ARG A 28 8.43 -7.16 -2.55
CA ARG A 28 9.27 -6.20 -1.82
C ARG A 28 8.59 -5.84 -0.49
N SER A 29 9.36 -5.41 0.50
CA SER A 29 8.79 -4.91 1.75
C SER A 29 7.91 -3.68 1.50
N ARG A 30 6.87 -3.48 2.32
CA ARG A 30 5.96 -2.33 2.24
C ARG A 30 6.72 -1.00 2.16
N GLN A 31 7.77 -0.84 2.97
CA GLN A 31 8.60 0.36 3.00
C GLN A 31 9.30 0.62 1.66
N ARG A 32 9.90 -0.41 1.04
CA ARG A 32 10.54 -0.27 -0.28
C ARG A 32 9.51 -0.07 -1.39
N ALA A 33 8.38 -0.77 -1.32
CA ALA A 33 7.31 -0.65 -2.29
C ALA A 33 6.72 0.77 -2.29
N ASN A 34 6.50 1.38 -1.13
CA ASN A 34 5.92 2.73 -1.02
C ASN A 34 6.82 3.84 -1.58
N VAL A 35 8.15 3.63 -1.63
CA VAL A 35 9.09 4.57 -2.25
C VAL A 35 9.04 4.49 -3.78
N LEU A 36 8.76 3.31 -4.33
CA LEU A 36 8.79 3.05 -5.78
C LEU A 36 7.40 3.14 -6.43
N LEU A 37 6.37 2.70 -5.71
CA LEU A 37 4.97 2.65 -6.13
C LEU A 37 4.20 3.75 -5.42
N LEU A 38 4.03 4.89 -6.09
CA LEU A 38 3.16 5.96 -5.64
C LEU A 38 1.71 5.57 -5.89
N ARG A 39 1.07 4.94 -4.90
CA ARG A 39 -0.38 4.71 -4.91
C ARG A 39 -1.07 5.99 -4.44
N SER A 40 -1.99 6.53 -5.25
CA SER A 40 -2.84 7.63 -4.78
C SER A 40 -3.77 7.15 -3.68
N ARG A 41 -3.93 7.96 -2.63
CA ARG A 41 -4.99 7.79 -1.63
C ARG A 41 -6.34 7.84 -2.32
N ARG A 42 -7.26 6.97 -1.89
CA ARG A 42 -8.62 6.90 -2.43
C ARG A 42 -9.64 7.56 -1.51
N ALA A 43 -9.26 7.90 -0.28
CA ALA A 43 -10.07 8.68 0.63
C ALA A 43 -10.68 9.91 -0.04
N ASN A 44 -11.96 10.13 0.22
CA ASN A 44 -12.76 11.26 -0.24
C ASN A 44 -12.98 11.28 -1.76
N ALA A 45 -13.00 10.11 -2.42
CA ALA A 45 -13.35 10.00 -3.84
C ALA A 45 -14.88 10.15 -4.08
N PHE A 46 -15.50 11.14 -3.43
CA PHE A 46 -16.92 11.46 -3.50
C PHE A 46 -17.81 10.19 -3.51
N LEU A 47 -18.84 10.13 -4.37
CA LEU A 47 -19.81 9.03 -4.45
C LEU A 47 -19.25 7.67 -4.92
N LEU A 48 -17.99 7.59 -5.36
CA LEU A 48 -17.43 6.33 -5.86
C LEU A 48 -16.91 5.43 -4.74
N GLU A 49 -16.51 6.02 -3.62
CA GLU A 49 -15.93 5.30 -2.49
C GLU A 49 -16.95 4.37 -1.83
N GLU A 50 -18.18 4.87 -1.64
CA GLU A 50 -19.34 4.15 -1.07
C GLU A 50 -19.78 2.91 -1.87
N ILE A 51 -19.37 2.79 -3.15
CA ILE A 51 -19.68 1.64 -4.00
C ILE A 51 -18.63 0.53 -3.83
N LEU A 52 -17.44 0.90 -3.37
CA LEU A 52 -16.34 -0.04 -3.19
C LEU A 52 -16.53 -0.79 -1.87
N GLN A 53 -16.10 -2.05 -1.86
CA GLN A 53 -16.03 -2.79 -0.61
C GLN A 53 -15.02 -2.14 0.34
N GLY A 54 -15.46 -1.91 1.58
CA GLY A 54 -14.65 -1.36 2.65
C GLY A 54 -13.39 -2.18 2.88
N ASN A 55 -12.30 -1.50 3.25
CA ASN A 55 -11.01 -2.12 3.51
C ASN A 55 -10.33 -1.45 4.70
N LEU A 56 -10.31 -2.15 5.83
CA LEU A 56 -9.77 -1.65 7.10
C LEU A 56 -8.33 -1.14 6.99
N GLU A 57 -7.48 -1.84 6.23
CA GLU A 57 -6.09 -1.41 6.03
C GLU A 57 -6.01 -0.09 5.29
N ARG A 58 -6.72 0.03 4.17
CA ARG A 58 -6.73 1.25 3.36
C ARG A 58 -7.38 2.41 4.09
N GLU A 59 -8.60 2.23 4.58
CA GLU A 59 -9.44 3.33 5.06
C GLU A 59 -9.08 3.77 6.48
N CYS A 60 -8.74 2.83 7.38
CA CYS A 60 -8.49 3.15 8.78
C CYS A 60 -7.02 3.15 9.18
N PHE A 61 -6.16 2.32 8.58
CA PHE A 61 -4.73 2.27 8.94
C PHE A 61 -3.82 3.12 8.03
N GLU A 62 -4.05 3.10 6.71
CA GLU A 62 -3.33 3.94 5.74
C GLU A 62 -3.94 5.35 5.63
N GLU A 63 -5.26 5.43 5.80
CA GLU A 63 -6.08 6.65 5.82
C GLU A 63 -6.76 6.82 7.20
N ARG A 64 -7.56 7.86 7.38
CA ARG A 64 -8.32 8.08 8.63
C ARG A 64 -9.80 7.90 8.33
N CYS A 65 -10.39 6.84 8.87
CA CYS A 65 -11.79 6.52 8.67
C CYS A 65 -12.69 7.10 9.77
N ASN A 66 -13.97 7.26 9.44
CA ASN A 66 -15.06 7.53 10.36
C ASN A 66 -15.68 6.20 10.85
N LYS A 67 -16.62 6.28 11.80
CA LYS A 67 -17.20 5.09 12.45
C LYS A 67 -18.07 4.26 11.49
N GLU A 68 -18.72 4.89 10.52
CA GLU A 68 -19.59 4.20 9.56
C GLU A 68 -18.76 3.35 8.59
N GLU A 69 -17.65 3.88 8.09
CA GLU A 69 -16.72 3.11 7.24
C GLU A 69 -16.16 1.88 7.97
N ALA A 70 -15.83 2.02 9.26
CA ALA A 70 -15.45 0.86 10.09
C ALA A 70 -16.61 -0.14 10.26
N ARG A 71 -17.85 0.35 10.43
CA ARG A 71 -19.05 -0.49 10.54
C ARG A 71 -19.32 -1.26 9.26
N GLU A 72 -19.13 -0.64 8.10
CA GLU A 72 -19.25 -1.26 6.78
C GLU A 72 -18.24 -2.38 6.56
N TYR A 73 -16.99 -2.20 7.01
CA TYR A 73 -15.98 -3.26 6.92
C TYR A 73 -16.32 -4.48 7.81
N PHE A 74 -16.74 -4.26 9.05
CA PHE A 74 -17.00 -5.35 10.00
C PHE A 74 -18.37 -6.01 9.83
N GLU A 75 -19.34 -5.28 9.26
CA GLU A 75 -20.76 -5.65 9.19
C GLU A 75 -21.33 -6.12 10.54
N ASN A 76 -20.79 -5.60 11.63
CA ASN A 76 -21.10 -6.04 12.99
C ASN A 76 -20.84 -4.93 14.00
N ASP A 77 -21.88 -4.52 14.72
CA ASP A 77 -21.81 -3.40 15.65
C ASP A 77 -20.85 -3.66 16.83
N GLN A 78 -20.83 -4.88 17.37
CA GLN A 78 -19.96 -5.22 18.49
C GLN A 78 -18.48 -5.12 18.08
N LYS A 79 -18.11 -5.77 16.96
CA LYS A 79 -16.73 -5.71 16.43
C LYS A 79 -16.32 -4.28 16.09
N THR A 80 -17.24 -3.50 15.54
CA THR A 80 -17.01 -2.09 15.23
C THR A 80 -16.72 -1.29 16.48
N ASN A 81 -17.49 -1.47 17.55
CA ASN A 81 -17.27 -0.77 18.82
C ASN A 81 -15.95 -1.20 19.48
N ASP A 82 -15.63 -2.50 19.47
CA ASP A 82 -14.39 -3.04 20.03
C ASP A 82 -13.15 -2.46 19.31
N PHE A 83 -13.21 -2.36 17.98
CA PHE A 83 -12.19 -1.71 17.16
C PHE A 83 -12.14 -0.19 17.42
N TRP A 84 -13.28 0.48 17.34
CA TRP A 84 -13.37 1.95 17.36
C TRP A 84 -12.87 2.55 18.66
N THR A 85 -13.18 1.92 19.79
CA THR A 85 -12.71 2.36 21.12
C THR A 85 -11.18 2.39 21.18
N LYS A 86 -10.51 1.38 20.63
CA LYS A 86 -9.05 1.33 20.58
C LYS A 86 -8.46 2.24 19.53
N TYR A 87 -9.14 2.36 18.38
CA TYR A 87 -8.68 3.16 17.24
C TYR A 87 -8.67 4.66 17.54
N TYR A 88 -9.72 5.15 18.22
CA TYR A 88 -9.89 6.58 18.48
C TYR A 88 -9.28 7.01 19.82
N ASP A 89 -9.51 6.24 20.89
CA ASP A 89 -9.07 6.61 22.24
C ASP A 89 -7.68 6.04 22.59
N GLY A 90 -7.16 5.11 21.78
CA GLY A 90 -5.97 4.33 22.10
C GLY A 90 -6.29 3.10 22.96
N ASP A 91 -5.37 2.14 23.00
CA ASP A 91 -5.55 0.92 23.79
C ASP A 91 -5.38 1.19 25.28
N GLN A 92 -6.52 1.39 25.97
CA GLN A 92 -6.59 1.67 27.40
C GLN A 92 -6.07 0.53 28.29
N CYS A 93 -5.83 -0.65 27.73
CA CYS A 93 -5.25 -1.78 28.44
C CYS A 93 -3.71 -1.73 28.47
N GLN A 94 -3.07 -0.81 27.74
CA GLN A 94 -1.62 -0.66 27.78
C GLN A 94 -1.18 0.04 29.07
N SER A 95 -0.16 -0.51 29.72
CA SER A 95 0.30 -0.14 31.06
C SER A 95 0.92 1.26 31.17
N ASN A 96 0.88 2.07 30.11
CA ASN A 96 1.51 3.37 30.06
C ASN A 96 0.53 4.38 29.42
N PRO A 97 -0.29 5.07 30.24
CA PRO A 97 -1.25 6.08 29.77
C PRO A 97 -0.56 7.30 29.15
#